data_AF-A0A0A8ZH61-F1
#
_entry.id   AF-A0A0A8ZH61-F1
#
_cell.length_a   1.000
_cell.length_b   1.000
_cell.length_c   1.000
_cell.angle_alpha   90.00
_cell.angle_beta   90.00
_cell.angle_gamma   90.00
#
_symmetry.space_group_name_H-M   'P 1'
#
loop_
_entity.id
_entity.type
_entity.pdbx_description
1 polymer ?
#
loop_
_entity_poly.entity_id
_entity_poly.type
_entity_poly.pdbx_seq_one_letter_code
_entity_poly.pdbx_strand_id
1 'polypeptide(L)'
;MGPIGGIILADHYVVRRTALDVDALYSEDRDSPYYFQGGFNVTAMVAMVAGVVPIVPGFLQKIGALPSAPKAFATAYNNAWFVSFLVAGAVYCLLCRRSGAQVKHQYD
;
A
#
# COMPACT_ATOMS: atom_id res chain seq x y z
N MET A 1 5.14 0.60 9.97
CA MET A 1 5.58 -0.61 9.23
C MET A 1 4.44 -1.43 8.63
N GLY A 2 3.27 -1.54 9.28
CA GLY A 2 2.12 -2.31 8.75
C GLY A 2 1.75 -2.02 7.29
N PRO A 3 1.46 -0.77 6.88
CA PRO A 3 1.02 -0.47 5.52
C PRO A 3 2.03 -0.88 4.44
N ILE A 4 3.31 -0.58 4.65
CA ILE A 4 4.40 -0.87 3.71
C ILE A 4 4.52 -2.38 3.52
N GLY A 5 4.52 -3.15 4.61
CA GLY A 5 4.56 -4.62 4.55
C GLY A 5 3.37 -5.19 3.78
N GLY A 6 2.17 -4.64 3.99
CA GLY A 6 0.96 -5.05 3.27
C GLY A 6 1.05 -4.81 1.77
N ILE A 7 1.58 -3.65 1.37
CA ILE A 7 1.77 -3.28 -0.04
C ILE A 7 2.82 -4.17 -0.70
N ILE A 8 3.98 -4.36 -0.07
CA ILE A 8 5.05 -5.22 -0.63
C ILE A 8 4.54 -6.65 -0.83
N LEU A 9 3.86 -7.21 0.17
CA LEU A 9 3.36 -8.58 0.10
C LEU A 9 2.27 -8.71 -0.98
N ALA A 10 1.37 -7.72 -1.07
CA ALA A 10 0.35 -7.66 -2.10
C ALA A 10 0.95 -7.53 -3.51
N ASP A 11 1.94 -6.65 -3.69
CA ASP A 11 2.62 -6.47 -4.98
C ASP A 11 3.31 -7.75 -5.43
N HIS A 12 4.11 -8.35 -4.55
CA HIS A 12 4.88 -9.53 -4.89
C HIS A 12 4.01 -10.76 -5.14
N TYR A 13 3.14 -11.12 -4.19
CA TYR A 13 2.41 -12.40 -4.27
C TYR A 13 1.09 -12.31 -5.03
N VAL A 14 0.38 -11.18 -5.00
CA VAL A 14 -0.97 -11.08 -5.58
C VAL A 14 -0.93 -10.43 -6.96
N VAL A 15 -0.30 -9.26 -7.08
CA VAL A 15 -0.28 -8.48 -8.34
C VAL A 15 0.69 -9.11 -9.34
N ARG A 16 1.94 -9.35 -8.92
CA ARG A 16 3.01 -9.86 -9.78
C ARG A 16 3.15 -11.37 -9.77
N ARG A 17 2.46 -12.06 -8.85
CA ARG A 17 2.48 -13.53 -8.71
C ARG A 17 3.91 -14.09 -8.68
N THR A 18 4.79 -13.46 -7.92
CA THR A 18 6.21 -13.80 -7.77
C THR A 18 7.08 -13.66 -9.03
N ALA A 19 6.55 -13.09 -10.11
CA ALA A 19 7.32 -12.74 -11.30
C ALA A 19 7.94 -11.34 -11.15
N LEU A 20 9.26 -11.29 -11.00
CA LEU A 20 10.04 -10.05 -10.95
C LEU A 20 11.09 -10.09 -12.05
N ASP A 21 11.26 -8.96 -12.73
CA ASP A 21 12.37 -8.71 -13.64
C ASP A 21 13.50 -8.07 -12.83
N VAL A 22 14.56 -8.83 -12.59
CA VAL A 22 15.69 -8.38 -11.77
C VAL A 22 16.49 -7.31 -12.51
N ASP A 23 16.67 -7.44 -13.82
CA ASP A 23 17.45 -6.48 -14.59
C ASP A 23 16.76 -5.12 -14.61
N ALA A 24 15.44 -5.11 -14.81
CA ALA A 24 14.65 -3.88 -14.76
C ALA A 24 14.58 -3.22 -13.37
N LEU A 25 14.76 -3.98 -12.28
CA LEU A 25 14.85 -3.42 -10.91
C LEU A 25 16.14 -2.61 -10.70
N TYR A 26 17.20 -2.91 -11.45
CA TYR A 26 18.47 -2.18 -11.42
C TYR A 26 18.63 -1.20 -12.59
N SER A 27 17.56 -0.95 -13.36
CA SER A 27 17.55 0.04 -14.43
C SER A 27 16.90 1.35 -13.98
N GLU A 28 17.47 2.48 -14.41
CA GLU A 28 16.90 3.83 -14.25
C GLU A 28 16.11 4.28 -15.50
N ASP A 29 15.91 3.38 -16.46
CA ASP A 29 15.21 3.69 -17.71
C ASP A 29 13.78 4.13 -17.43
N ARG A 30 13.36 5.21 -18.11
CA ARG A 30 12.00 5.76 -18.00
C ARG A 30 10.91 4.78 -18.44
N ASP A 31 11.28 3.82 -19.28
CA ASP A 31 10.41 2.76 -19.79
C ASP A 31 10.38 1.51 -18.89
N SER A 32 11.19 1.48 -17.82
CA SER A 32 11.20 0.37 -16.87
C SER A 32 9.83 0.21 -16.21
N PRO A 33 9.32 -1.03 -16.03
CA PRO A 33 8.09 -1.30 -15.30
C PRO A 33 8.13 -0.88 -13.82
N TYR A 34 9.32 -0.52 -13.30
CA TYR A 34 9.53 -0.03 -11.94
C TYR A 34 9.77 1.47 -11.85
N TYR A 35 9.80 2.19 -12.99
CA TYR A 35 9.96 3.65 -13.01
C TYR A 35 8.67 4.39 -12.61
N PHE A 36 7.50 3.79 -12.86
CA PHE A 36 6.19 4.36 -12.54
C PHE A 36 6.06 5.83 -13.02
N GLN A 37 5.63 6.75 -12.15
CA GLN A 37 5.52 8.18 -12.46
C GLN A 37 6.69 8.92 -11.80
N GLY A 38 7.75 9.18 -12.58
CA GLY A 38 8.92 9.93 -12.13
C GLY A 38 9.71 9.24 -11.01
N GLY A 39 9.74 7.91 -11.01
CA GLY A 39 10.35 7.08 -9.97
C GLY A 39 9.43 6.72 -8.81
N PHE A 40 8.17 7.18 -8.81
CA PHE A 40 7.24 6.97 -7.69
C PHE A 40 6.00 6.16 -8.08
N ASN A 41 5.73 5.13 -7.30
CA ASN A 41 4.48 4.38 -7.37
C ASN A 41 3.36 5.12 -6.61
N VAL A 42 2.64 5.98 -7.32
CA VAL A 42 1.49 6.74 -6.76
C VAL A 42 0.44 5.81 -6.16
N THR A 43 0.20 4.65 -6.78
CA THR A 43 -0.75 3.65 -6.29
C THR A 43 -0.34 3.11 -4.91
N ALA A 44 0.94 2.80 -4.72
CA ALA A 44 1.49 2.39 -3.43
C ALA A 44 1.38 3.51 -2.38
N MET A 45 1.66 4.76 -2.76
CA MET A 45 1.54 5.90 -1.84
C MET A 45 0.09 6.11 -1.38
N VAL A 46 -0.87 6.06 -2.30
CA VAL A 46 -2.31 6.17 -1.98
C VAL A 46 -2.75 5.03 -1.06
N ALA A 47 -2.33 3.79 -1.36
CA ALA A 47 -2.62 2.64 -0.51
C ALA A 47 -2.00 2.78 0.90
N MET A 48 -0.79 3.33 0.99
CA MET A 48 -0.12 3.58 2.27
C MET A 48 -0.91 4.56 3.13
N VAL A 49 -1.34 5.70 2.53
CA VAL A 49 -2.16 6.70 3.21
C VAL A 49 -3.48 6.08 3.65
N ALA A 50 -4.15 5.31 2.79
CA ALA A 50 -5.39 4.63 3.12
C ALA A 50 -5.26 3.66 4.30
N GLY A 51 -4.11 2.98 4.44
CA GLY A 51 -3.83 2.13 5.61
C GLY A 51 -3.64 2.90 6.92
N VAL A 52 -3.14 4.14 6.86
CA VAL A 52 -2.86 4.97 8.04
C VAL A 52 -4.12 5.71 8.52
N VAL A 53 -4.97 6.17 7.60
CA VAL A 53 -6.16 7.00 7.92
C VAL A 53 -7.04 6.40 9.05
N PRO A 54 -7.38 5.10 9.07
CA PRO A 54 -8.19 4.52 10.14
C PRO A 54 -7.54 4.53 11.53
N ILE A 55 -6.21 4.67 11.60
CA ILE A 55 -5.45 4.62 12.86
C ILE A 55 -5.42 6.00 13.53
N VAL A 56 -5.45 7.08 12.74
CA VAL A 56 -5.30 8.46 13.22
C VAL A 56 -6.37 8.85 14.27
N PRO A 57 -7.68 8.59 14.08
CA PRO A 57 -8.67 8.95 15.08
C PRO A 57 -8.46 8.25 16.44
N GLY A 58 -8.06 6.98 16.43
CA GLY A 58 -7.78 6.23 17.64
C GLY A 58 -6.52 6.73 18.37
N PHE A 59 -5.51 7.14 17.61
CA PHE A 59 -4.33 7.82 18.15
C PHE A 59 -4.70 9.16 18.80
N LEU A 60 -5.46 10.02 18.11
CA LEU A 60 -5.89 11.32 18.63
C LEU A 60 -6.71 11.19 19.91
N GLN A 61 -7.55 10.16 20.00
CA GLN A 61 -8.29 9.85 21.23
C GLN A 61 -7.34 9.44 22.37
N LYS A 62 -6.33 8.62 22.09
CA LYS A 62 -5.37 8.15 23.10
C LYS A 62 -4.51 9.27 23.68
N ILE A 63 -4.17 10.28 22.89
CA ILE A 63 -3.40 11.44 23.37
C ILE A 63 -4.28 12.56 23.96
N GLY A 64 -5.60 12.35 24.04
CA GLY A 64 -6.54 13.34 24.58
C GLY A 64 -6.86 14.51 23.66
N ALA A 65 -6.41 14.49 22.40
CA ALA A 65 -6.72 15.52 21.41
C ALA A 65 -8.13 15.39 20.82
N LEU A 66 -8.74 14.19 20.92
CA LEU A 66 -10.12 13.94 20.49
C LEU A 66 -10.98 13.48 21.68
N PRO A 67 -12.02 14.24 22.10
CA PRO A 67 -12.82 13.91 23.28
C PRO A 67 -13.60 12.60 23.15
N SER A 68 -14.09 12.31 21.96
CA SER A 68 -14.88 11.11 21.67
C SER A 68 -14.62 10.62 20.26
N ALA A 69 -14.27 9.35 20.13
CA ALA A 69 -14.26 8.62 18.87
C ALA A 69 -15.08 7.33 19.03
N PRO A 70 -15.66 6.79 17.94
CA PRO A 70 -16.20 5.44 17.95
C PRO A 70 -15.19 4.42 18.48
N LYS A 71 -15.66 3.46 19.29
CA LYS A 71 -14.82 2.38 19.87
C LYS A 71 -14.03 1.61 18.80
N ALA A 72 -14.56 1.54 17.57
CA ALA A 72 -13.90 0.93 16.43
C ALA A 72 -12.50 1.52 16.16
N PHE A 73 -12.32 2.84 16.28
CA PHE A 73 -11.02 3.48 16.05
C PHE A 73 -10.02 3.19 17.17
N ALA A 74 -10.47 3.09 18.41
CA ALA A 74 -9.62 2.66 19.52
C ALA A 74 -9.15 1.21 19.34
N THR A 75 -10.04 0.31 18.91
CA THR A 75 -9.68 -1.08 18.58
C THR A 75 -8.74 -1.14 17.39
N ALA A 76 -8.96 -0.33 16.36
CA ALA A 76 -8.09 -0.23 15.20
C ALA A 76 -6.69 0.25 15.59
N TYR A 77 -6.59 1.25 16.45
CA TYR A 77 -5.31 1.74 16.97
C TYR A 77 -4.57 0.68 17.81
N ASN A 78 -5.27 -0.02 18.70
CA ASN A 78 -4.67 -1.09 19.49
C ASN A 78 -4.14 -2.24 18.60
N ASN A 79 -4.71 -2.41 17.40
CA ASN A 79 -4.29 -3.40 16.41
C ASN A 79 -3.71 -2.73 15.15
N ALA A 80 -3.08 -1.56 15.30
CA ALA A 80 -2.74 -0.69 14.19
C ALA A 80 -1.90 -1.39 13.11
N TRP A 81 -1.00 -2.28 13.53
CA TRP A 81 -0.16 -3.04 12.61
C TRP A 81 -0.99 -3.88 11.64
N PHE A 82 -1.92 -4.71 12.14
CA PHE A 82 -2.76 -5.60 11.34
C PHE A 82 -3.76 -4.82 10.47
N VAL A 83 -4.43 -3.83 11.06
CA VAL A 83 -5.42 -3.03 10.33
C VAL A 83 -4.75 -2.28 9.19
N SER A 84 -3.63 -1.62 9.45
CA SER A 84 -2.90 -0.88 8.42
C SER A 84 -2.37 -1.80 7.32
N PHE A 85 -1.85 -2.97 7.70
CA PHE A 85 -1.35 -3.98 6.76
C PHE A 85 -2.44 -4.46 5.80
N LEU A 86 -3.58 -4.90 6.34
CA LEU A 86 -4.66 -5.46 5.53
C LEU A 86 -5.34 -4.38 4.68
N VAL A 87 -5.59 -3.19 5.24
CA VAL A 87 -6.21 -2.09 4.50
C VAL A 87 -5.31 -1.63 3.36
N ALA A 88 -4.02 -1.39 3.61
CA ALA A 88 -3.10 -0.95 2.56
C ALA A 88 -2.93 -2.01 1.47
N GLY A 89 -2.75 -3.29 1.84
CA GLY A 89 -2.65 -4.38 0.88
C GLY A 89 -3.91 -4.54 0.02
N ALA A 90 -5.10 -4.48 0.64
CA ALA A 90 -6.37 -4.58 -0.09
C ALA A 90 -6.59 -3.40 -1.05
N VAL A 91 -6.32 -2.18 -0.60
CA VAL A 91 -6.43 -0.96 -1.42
C VAL A 91 -5.44 -1.03 -2.58
N TYR A 92 -4.19 -1.44 -2.33
CA TYR A 92 -3.18 -1.60 -3.38
C TYR A 92 -3.63 -2.60 -4.45
N CYS A 93 -4.06 -3.80 -4.04
CA CYS A 93 -4.60 -4.81 -4.95
C CYS A 93 -5.78 -4.28 -5.77
N LEU A 94 -6.72 -3.56 -5.14
CA LEU A 94 -7.88 -3.00 -5.83
C LEU A 94 -7.48 -1.95 -6.87
N LEU A 95 -6.56 -1.06 -6.51
CA LEU A 95 -6.08 -0.02 -7.42
C LEU A 95 -5.27 -0.60 -8.57
N CYS A 96 -4.35 -1.55 -8.31
CA CYS A 96 -3.61 -2.24 -9.37
C CYS A 96 -4.53 -3.00 -10.34
N ARG A 97 -5.60 -3.63 -9.84
CA ARG A 97 -6.59 -4.31 -10.68
C ARG A 97 -7.41 -3.32 -11.54
N ARG A 98 -7.73 -2.15 -10.99
CA ARG A 98 -8.49 -1.11 -11.69
C ARG A 98 -7.68 -0.37 -12.74
N SER A 99 -6.41 -0.14 -12.47
CA SER A 99 -5.52 0.55 -13.42
C SER A 99 -5.19 -0.29 -14.65
N GLY A 100 -5.57 -1.58 -14.71
CA GLY A 100 -5.41 -2.48 -15.86
C GLY A 100 -3.96 -2.78 -16.29
N ALA A 101 -3.01 -1.93 -15.91
CA ALA A 101 -1.68 -1.88 -16.46
C ALA A 101 -0.77 -1.08 -15.53
N GLN A 102 0.04 -1.78 -14.75
CA GLN A 102 1.45 -1.41 -14.55
C GLN A 102 2.38 -2.60 -14.77
N VAL A 103 1.83 -3.79 -15.04
CA VAL A 103 2.58 -4.91 -15.60
C VAL A 103 2.38 -4.83 -17.11
N LYS A 104 3.21 -4.02 -17.77
CA LYS A 104 3.37 -4.13 -19.22
C LYS A 104 3.90 -5.55 -19.44
N HIS A 105 3.03 -6.46 -19.88
CA HIS A 105 3.43 -7.79 -20.35
C HIS A 105 4.34 -7.55 -21.56
N GLN A 106 5.65 -7.54 -21.32
CA GLN A 106 6.66 -7.45 -22.38
C GLN A 106 7.51 -8.71 -22.33
N TYR A 107 6.82 -9.85 -22.49
CA TYR A 107 7.40 -11.14 -22.83
C TYR A 107 6.49 -11.74 -23.91
N ASP A 108 6.59 -11.17 -25.11
CA ASP A 108 6.30 -11.78 -26.40
C ASP A 108 7.43 -11.36 -27.36
#